data_AF-A0A358D2C3-F1
#
_entry.id   AF-A0A358D2C3-F1
#
_cell.length_a   1.000
_cell.length_b   1.000
_cell.length_c   1.000
_cell.angle_alpha   90.00
_cell.angle_beta   90.00
_cell.angle_gamma   90.00
#
_symmetry.space_group_name_H-M   'P 1'
#
loop_
_entity.id
_entity.type
_entity.pdbx_description
1 polymer ?
#
loop_
_entity_poly.entity_id
_entity_poly.type
_entity_poly.pdbx_seq_one_letter_code
_entity_poly.pdbx_strand_id
1 'polypeptide(L)'
;MRYGVVSRSGELTTHLDIPLPGPRLPHDMAFTENWSILNDLPLFWSPEALAEGYYSNIFDRDLPSRFALVPRHGSTEEILWFEADPTFVLHWTNAYEDGDWVILDGFFQHNPTARGVDRGTGSHKGFETLDMNVLQARAHRWKFNIVTGECKEESMSETCAEFPMINGRHAGRRHRYSYNARCAPGLFAFDGLIKHDLDTGSEDLYEFEPGVFISETVMAPKEGAVAEDDGYLVTFSSDMNRDLSEALIFDAADPTEGPICQIRLPERICSGTHSTWASASDL
;
A
#
# COMPACT_ATOMS: atom_id res chain seq x y z
N MET A 1 2.76 15.89 13.13
CA MET A 1 1.70 15.20 12.37
C MET A 1 0.43 15.25 13.20
N ARG A 2 -0.77 15.11 12.61
CA ARG A 2 -2.04 15.09 13.37
C ARG A 2 -2.80 13.82 13.05
N TYR A 3 -3.45 13.26 14.06
CA TYR A 3 -4.32 12.10 13.95
C TYR A 3 -5.75 12.51 14.32
N GLY A 4 -6.74 11.91 13.65
CA GLY A 4 -8.13 12.08 14.04
C GLY A 4 -9.02 10.94 13.57
N VAL A 5 -10.16 10.82 14.27
CA VAL A 5 -11.23 9.86 13.94
C VAL A 5 -12.49 10.62 13.65
N VAL A 6 -13.13 10.27 12.52
CA VAL A 6 -14.43 10.81 12.12
C VAL A 6 -15.49 9.73 12.31
N SER A 7 -16.58 10.08 12.99
CA SER A 7 -17.71 9.18 13.21
C SER A 7 -18.52 8.96 11.92
N ARG A 8 -19.45 8.01 11.96
CA ARG A 8 -20.42 7.78 10.87
C ARG A 8 -21.28 9.01 10.55
N SER A 9 -21.51 9.90 11.52
CA SER A 9 -22.25 11.16 11.30
C SER A 9 -21.38 12.30 10.75
N GLY A 10 -20.09 12.05 10.50
CA GLY A 10 -19.15 13.06 10.00
C GLY A 10 -18.56 13.95 11.10
N GLU A 11 -18.69 13.56 12.38
CA GLU A 11 -18.16 14.33 13.50
C GLU A 11 -16.72 13.90 13.85
N LEU A 12 -15.83 14.86 14.05
CA LEU A 12 -14.47 14.61 14.52
C LEU A 12 -14.49 14.24 16.02
N THR A 13 -14.42 12.95 16.34
CA THR A 13 -14.54 12.44 17.72
C THR A 13 -13.21 12.40 18.47
N THR A 14 -12.11 12.31 17.73
CA THR A 14 -10.76 12.26 18.29
C THR A 14 -9.88 13.14 17.41
N HIS A 15 -9.04 13.97 18.02
CA HIS A 15 -8.08 14.80 17.31
C HIS A 15 -6.90 15.12 18.23
N LEU A 16 -5.71 14.71 17.84
CA LEU A 16 -4.50 14.87 18.65
C LEU A 16 -3.26 15.09 17.78
N ASP A 17 -2.25 15.70 18.37
CA ASP A 17 -0.95 15.87 17.73
C ASP A 17 -0.09 14.62 17.95
N ILE A 18 0.57 14.18 16.88
CA ILE A 18 1.60 13.14 16.90
C ILE A 18 2.96 13.84 16.96
N PRO A 19 3.70 13.71 18.07
CA PRO A 19 4.97 14.39 18.26
C PRO A 19 6.02 13.78 17.32
N LEU A 20 6.54 14.62 16.42
CA LEU A 20 7.61 14.25 15.51
C LEU A 20 8.77 15.24 15.68
N PRO A 21 10.03 14.80 15.53
CA PRO A 21 11.20 15.67 15.68
C PRO A 21 11.35 16.66 14.51
N GLY A 22 10.56 16.51 13.45
CA GLY A 22 10.49 17.44 12.33
C GLY A 22 9.44 17.05 11.28
N PRO A 23 9.37 17.79 10.17
CA PRO A 23 8.54 17.43 9.03
C PRO A 23 8.86 16.02 8.50
N ARG A 24 7.83 15.33 8.03
CA ARG A 24 7.90 13.99 7.43
C ARG A 24 7.03 13.92 6.19
N LEU A 25 7.21 12.85 5.43
CA LEU A 25 6.46 12.49 4.24
C LEU A 25 5.62 11.21 4.44
N PRO A 26 4.72 11.17 5.44
CA PRO A 26 3.81 10.04 5.57
C PRO A 26 2.85 10.02 4.37
N HIS A 27 2.78 8.89 3.67
CA HIS A 27 1.82 8.70 2.58
C HIS A 27 0.55 8.02 3.07
N ASP A 28 0.70 6.97 3.86
CA ASP A 28 -0.38 6.07 4.26
C ASP A 28 -0.35 5.76 5.77
N MET A 29 -1.43 5.23 6.30
CA MET A 29 -1.56 4.76 7.68
C MET A 29 -2.38 3.46 7.76
N ALA A 30 -2.19 2.69 8.81
CA ALA A 30 -2.97 1.49 9.08
C ALA A 30 -3.77 1.61 10.38
N PHE A 31 -4.71 0.71 10.59
CA PHE A 31 -5.46 0.62 11.84
C PHE A 31 -5.81 -0.83 12.15
N THR A 32 -6.09 -1.12 13.41
CA THR A 32 -6.67 -2.36 13.92
C THR A 32 -8.01 -2.06 14.58
N GLU A 33 -8.58 -3.04 15.30
CA GLU A 33 -9.76 -2.79 16.12
C GLU A 33 -9.53 -1.65 17.14
N ASN A 34 -8.39 -1.66 17.84
CA ASN A 34 -8.10 -0.75 18.95
C ASN A 34 -7.03 0.31 18.66
N TRP A 35 -6.19 0.12 17.64
CA TRP A 35 -5.02 0.98 17.37
C TRP A 35 -5.09 1.64 16.00
N SER A 36 -4.57 2.86 15.90
CA SER A 36 -4.17 3.50 14.66
C SER A 36 -2.65 3.53 14.61
N ILE A 37 -2.06 3.23 13.46
CA ILE A 37 -0.62 3.11 13.29
C ILE A 37 -0.16 4.19 12.33
N LEU A 38 0.67 5.11 12.83
CA LEU A 38 1.27 6.19 12.03
C LEU A 38 2.79 6.02 12.02
N ASN A 39 3.41 6.38 10.91
CA ASN A 39 4.81 6.13 10.64
C ASN A 39 5.65 7.41 10.62
N ASP A 40 6.80 7.34 11.28
CA ASP A 40 7.88 8.30 11.22
C ASP A 40 9.09 7.60 10.58
N LEU A 41 9.16 7.72 9.25
CA LEU A 41 10.20 7.08 8.45
C LEU A 41 11.33 8.06 8.15
N PRO A 42 12.59 7.60 8.05
CA PRO A 42 13.76 8.47 7.89
C PRO A 42 13.96 8.96 6.45
N LEU A 43 12.86 9.34 5.78
CA LEU A 43 12.83 10.01 4.47
C LEU A 43 12.43 11.48 4.66
N PHE A 44 13.29 12.38 4.21
CA PHE A 44 13.17 13.83 4.41
C PHE A 44 13.32 14.57 3.10
N TRP A 45 12.88 15.82 3.08
CA TRP A 45 13.30 16.75 2.02
C TRP A 45 14.73 17.23 2.26
N SER A 46 15.54 17.33 1.20
CA SER A 46 16.82 18.05 1.25
C SER A 46 16.55 19.54 1.51
N PRO A 47 17.06 20.11 2.61
CA PRO A 47 16.94 21.54 2.88
C PRO A 47 17.58 22.40 1.78
N GLU A 48 18.70 21.95 1.21
CA GLU A 48 19.42 22.65 0.14
C GLU A 48 18.61 22.67 -1.14
N ALA A 49 18.08 21.52 -1.57
CA ALA A 49 17.24 21.43 -2.77
C ALA A 49 15.96 22.27 -2.62
N LEU A 50 15.32 22.22 -1.44
CA LEU A 50 14.13 23.03 -1.16
C LEU A 50 14.41 24.52 -1.23
N ALA A 51 15.57 24.97 -0.71
CA ALA A 51 15.97 26.38 -0.79
C ALA A 51 16.15 26.87 -2.24
N GLU A 52 16.48 25.96 -3.16
CA GLU A 52 16.58 26.20 -4.60
C GLU A 52 15.25 25.97 -5.36
N GLY A 53 14.16 25.61 -4.66
CA GLY A 53 12.84 25.37 -5.25
C GLY A 53 12.63 23.96 -5.83
N TYR A 54 13.50 23.00 -5.49
CA TYR A 54 13.40 21.60 -5.91
C TYR A 54 12.91 20.69 -4.79
N TYR A 55 12.05 19.74 -5.15
CA TYR A 55 11.55 18.69 -4.26
C TYR A 55 12.40 17.44 -4.42
N SER A 56 13.48 17.32 -3.63
CA SER A 56 14.37 16.16 -3.63
C SER A 56 14.40 15.52 -2.26
N ASN A 57 14.27 14.19 -2.22
CA ASN A 57 14.31 13.43 -0.98
C ASN A 57 15.74 13.03 -0.61
N ILE A 58 16.00 12.95 0.69
CA ILE A 58 17.16 12.32 1.30
C ILE A 58 16.68 11.25 2.26
N PHE A 59 17.42 10.16 2.37
CA PHE A 59 17.12 9.04 3.25
C PHE A 59 18.29 8.83 4.20
N ASP A 60 18.02 8.90 5.50
CA ASP A 60 19.00 8.69 6.55
C ASP A 60 18.97 7.22 7.00
N ARG A 61 20.00 6.46 6.65
CA ARG A 61 20.09 5.04 6.99
C ARG A 61 20.52 4.78 8.43
N ASP A 62 20.97 5.81 9.15
CA ASP A 62 21.43 5.69 10.54
C ASP A 62 20.28 5.96 11.54
N LEU A 63 19.12 6.43 11.07
CA LEU A 63 17.92 6.63 11.88
C LEU A 63 16.95 5.47 11.70
N PRO A 64 16.31 4.96 12.77
CA PRO A 64 15.33 3.88 12.64
C PRO A 64 14.04 4.37 11.99
N SER A 65 13.28 3.44 11.40
CA SER A 65 11.86 3.65 11.15
C SER A 65 11.13 3.59 12.49
N ARG A 66 10.20 4.52 12.73
CA ARG A 66 9.43 4.54 13.98
C ARG A 66 7.94 4.46 13.72
N PHE A 67 7.24 3.74 14.58
CA PHE A 67 5.81 3.47 14.47
C PHE A 67 5.10 3.94 15.74
N ALA A 68 4.15 4.85 15.58
CA ALA A 68 3.25 5.30 16.63
C ALA A 68 1.98 4.44 16.61
N LEU A 69 1.84 3.57 17.62
CA LEU A 69 0.59 2.90 17.93
C LEU A 69 -0.22 3.82 18.83
N VAL A 70 -1.28 4.41 18.26
CA VAL A 70 -2.18 5.34 18.92
C VAL A 70 -3.47 4.62 19.28
N PRO A 71 -3.92 4.58 20.55
CA PRO A 71 -5.25 4.07 20.85
C PRO A 71 -6.27 4.90 20.08
N ARG A 72 -7.18 4.26 19.33
CA ARG A 72 -7.99 4.96 18.32
C ARG A 72 -8.76 6.16 18.87
N HIS A 73 -9.16 6.08 20.13
CA HIS A 73 -9.92 7.10 20.85
C HIS A 73 -9.19 7.61 22.10
N GLY A 74 -7.87 7.45 22.16
CA GLY A 74 -7.03 7.88 23.28
C GLY A 74 -6.47 9.29 23.12
N SER A 75 -5.39 9.56 23.86
CA SER A 75 -4.64 10.82 23.84
C SER A 75 -3.19 10.66 23.40
N THR A 76 -2.49 11.77 23.19
CA THR A 76 -1.08 11.79 22.77
C THR A 76 -0.16 11.10 23.79
N GLU A 77 -0.50 11.11 25.07
CA GLU A 77 0.29 10.52 26.15
C GLU A 77 0.22 8.99 26.17
N GLU A 78 -0.77 8.39 25.50
CA GLU A 78 -0.99 6.95 25.44
C GLU A 78 -0.33 6.29 24.21
N ILE A 79 0.37 7.08 23.38
CA ILE A 79 1.04 6.57 22.19
C ILE A 79 2.18 5.64 22.60
N LEU A 80 2.17 4.43 22.03
CA LEU A 80 3.29 3.50 22.11
C LEU A 80 4.17 3.68 20.88
N TRP A 81 5.47 3.86 21.09
CA TRP A 81 6.44 4.00 20.00
C TRP A 81 7.28 2.74 19.88
N PHE A 82 7.41 2.26 18.64
CA PHE A 82 8.28 1.14 18.28
C PHE A 82 9.30 1.60 17.23
N GLU A 83 10.45 0.96 17.22
CA GLU A 83 11.52 1.19 16.24
C GLU A 83 11.79 -0.12 15.47
N ALA A 84 12.10 0.00 14.18
CA ALA A 84 12.47 -1.10 13.30
C ALA A 84 13.54 -0.65 12.30
N ASP A 85 13.97 -1.55 11.41
CA ASP A 85 14.97 -1.26 10.40
C ASP A 85 14.57 -0.04 9.52
N PRO A 86 15.54 0.79 9.10
CA PRO A 86 15.29 1.97 8.30
C PRO A 86 14.71 1.62 6.94
N THR A 87 13.51 2.13 6.65
CA THR A 87 12.83 1.96 5.37
C THR A 87 11.94 3.16 5.02
N PHE A 88 11.45 3.19 3.79
CA PHE A 88 10.24 3.94 3.46
C PHE A 88 9.15 2.93 3.10
N VAL A 89 7.91 3.22 3.49
CA VAL A 89 6.74 2.46 3.09
C VAL A 89 5.79 3.43 2.42
N LEU A 90 5.42 3.09 1.17
CA LEU A 90 4.43 3.85 0.44
C LEU A 90 3.04 3.40 0.91
N HIS A 91 2.63 2.15 0.67
CA HIS A 91 1.34 1.64 1.15
C HIS A 91 1.44 0.53 2.21
N TRP A 92 0.43 0.51 3.08
CA TRP A 92 0.17 -0.58 4.00
C TRP A 92 -0.87 -1.53 3.41
N THR A 93 -0.66 -2.84 3.57
CA THR A 93 -1.64 -3.86 3.18
C THR A 93 -2.80 -3.89 4.16
N ASN A 94 -2.50 -4.06 5.45
CA ASN A 94 -3.49 -4.11 6.54
C ASN A 94 -2.76 -4.13 7.89
N ALA A 95 -3.52 -4.01 8.98
CA ALA A 95 -3.03 -4.34 10.31
C ALA A 95 -4.09 -5.10 11.12
N TYR A 96 -3.65 -5.87 12.12
CA TYR A 96 -4.56 -6.61 13.00
C TYR A 96 -3.92 -6.94 14.35
N GLU A 97 -4.74 -7.36 15.30
CA GLU A 97 -4.31 -7.76 16.65
C GLU A 97 -4.30 -9.30 16.79
N ASP A 98 -3.25 -9.84 17.41
CA ASP A 98 -3.08 -11.25 17.75
C ASP A 98 -2.54 -11.38 19.18
N GLY A 99 -3.45 -11.45 20.15
CA GLY A 99 -3.12 -11.41 21.57
C GLY A 99 -2.44 -10.09 21.94
N ASP A 100 -1.23 -10.17 22.52
CA ASP A 100 -0.44 -9.00 22.91
C ASP A 100 0.34 -8.38 21.72
N TRP A 101 0.16 -8.89 20.51
CA TRP A 101 0.85 -8.42 19.31
C TRP A 101 -0.07 -7.62 18.39
N VAL A 102 0.42 -6.50 17.91
CA VAL A 102 -0.14 -5.77 16.77
C VAL A 102 0.71 -6.10 15.54
N ILE A 103 0.06 -6.62 14.50
CA ILE A 103 0.69 -7.02 13.24
C ILE A 103 0.39 -5.94 12.20
N LEU A 104 1.41 -5.51 11.46
CA LEU A 104 1.32 -4.55 10.38
C LEU A 104 1.96 -5.16 9.14
N ASP A 105 1.20 -5.23 8.05
CA ASP A 105 1.67 -5.71 6.76
C ASP A 105 1.74 -4.54 5.77
N GLY A 106 2.80 -4.49 4.97
CA GLY A 106 3.02 -3.44 3.98
C GLY A 106 4.24 -3.72 3.11
N PHE A 107 4.80 -2.68 2.48
CA PHE A 107 5.91 -2.83 1.53
C PHE A 107 7.18 -2.10 2.01
N PHE A 108 8.20 -2.89 2.34
CA PHE A 108 9.53 -2.37 2.68
C PHE A 108 10.24 -1.93 1.39
N GLN A 109 10.68 -0.67 1.32
CA GLN A 109 11.53 -0.20 0.22
C GLN A 109 13.01 -0.32 0.58
N HIS A 110 13.75 -1.21 -0.10
CA HIS A 110 15.19 -1.34 0.13
C HIS A 110 16.00 -0.18 -0.46
N ASN A 111 15.47 0.51 -1.47
CA ASN A 111 16.11 1.63 -2.16
C ASN A 111 15.21 2.89 -2.25
N PRO A 112 14.81 3.49 -1.12
CA PRO A 112 13.79 4.55 -1.06
C PRO A 112 14.22 5.90 -1.69
N THR A 113 15.47 6.01 -2.15
CA THR A 113 16.00 7.18 -2.87
C THR A 113 16.32 6.90 -4.33
N ALA A 114 15.88 5.75 -4.86
CA ALA A 114 16.14 5.32 -6.23
C ALA A 114 17.63 5.42 -6.62
N ARG A 115 18.54 5.06 -5.70
CA ARG A 115 19.98 5.17 -5.96
C ARG A 115 20.37 4.26 -7.12
N GLY A 116 21.21 4.77 -8.01
CA GLY A 116 21.74 4.01 -9.14
C GLY A 116 20.85 3.97 -10.39
N VAL A 117 19.70 4.66 -10.40
CA VAL A 117 18.89 4.81 -11.62
C VAL A 117 19.43 5.93 -12.51
N ASP A 118 19.53 5.66 -13.81
CA ASP A 118 19.88 6.66 -14.81
C ASP A 118 18.70 7.62 -14.99
N ARG A 119 18.93 8.92 -14.79
CA ARG A 119 17.87 9.93 -14.91
C ARG A 119 17.59 10.26 -16.37
N GLY A 120 16.34 10.07 -16.77
CA GLY A 120 15.90 10.34 -18.13
C GLY A 120 15.87 11.84 -18.46
N THR A 121 16.03 12.19 -19.74
CA THR A 121 15.89 13.56 -20.25
C THR A 121 14.63 13.76 -21.11
N GLY A 122 13.86 12.68 -21.33
CA GLY A 122 12.66 12.68 -22.16
C GLY A 122 11.38 13.08 -21.42
N SER A 123 10.23 12.82 -22.06
CA SER A 123 8.87 13.11 -21.53
C SER A 123 8.54 12.40 -20.22
N HIS A 124 9.26 11.33 -19.89
CA HIS A 124 9.06 10.54 -18.68
C HIS A 124 10.08 10.86 -17.57
N LYS A 125 10.83 11.97 -17.69
CA LYS A 125 11.80 12.39 -16.66
C LYS A 125 11.15 12.41 -15.26
N GLY A 126 11.76 11.70 -14.32
CA GLY A 126 11.32 11.56 -12.94
C GLY A 126 10.53 10.28 -12.66
N PHE A 127 9.83 9.72 -13.65
CA PHE A 127 9.06 8.48 -13.46
C PHE A 127 9.95 7.26 -13.22
N GLU A 128 11.20 7.27 -13.71
CA GLU A 128 12.18 6.22 -13.42
C GLU A 128 12.51 6.10 -11.92
N THR A 129 12.36 7.21 -11.16
CA THR A 129 12.58 7.22 -9.71
C THR A 129 11.35 6.76 -8.92
N LEU A 130 10.22 6.58 -9.61
CA LEU A 130 8.97 6.06 -9.07
C LEU A 130 8.74 4.59 -9.45
N ASP A 131 9.62 3.97 -10.24
CA ASP A 131 9.53 2.54 -10.53
C ASP A 131 9.76 1.72 -9.24
N MET A 132 8.78 0.91 -8.85
CA MET A 132 8.89 0.09 -7.64
C MET A 132 10.02 -0.93 -7.72
N ASN A 133 10.40 -1.38 -8.93
CA ASN A 133 11.55 -2.25 -9.12
C ASN A 133 12.87 -1.55 -8.75
N VAL A 134 12.94 -0.23 -9.01
CA VAL A 134 14.07 0.62 -8.63
C VAL A 134 14.05 0.91 -7.14
N LEU A 135 12.87 1.19 -6.57
CA LEU A 135 12.70 1.39 -5.11
C LEU A 135 12.86 0.09 -4.32
N GLN A 136 12.76 -1.05 -5.00
CA GLN A 136 12.81 -2.40 -4.44
C GLN A 136 11.76 -2.58 -3.34
N ALA A 137 10.50 -2.25 -3.66
CA ALA A 137 9.36 -2.43 -2.75
C ALA A 137 8.96 -3.90 -2.67
N ARG A 138 8.94 -4.48 -1.46
CA ARG A 138 8.65 -5.90 -1.22
C ARG A 138 7.78 -6.09 0.00
N ALA A 139 6.89 -7.09 -0.06
CA ALA A 139 5.99 -7.38 1.04
C ALA A 139 6.77 -7.71 2.32
N HIS A 140 6.37 -7.08 3.43
CA HIS A 140 7.06 -7.14 4.70
C HIS A 140 6.04 -7.05 5.84
N ARG A 141 6.36 -7.71 6.96
CA ARG A 141 5.52 -7.74 8.16
C ARG A 141 6.27 -7.22 9.37
N TRP A 142 5.65 -6.29 10.10
CA TRP A 142 6.09 -5.83 11.41
C TRP A 142 5.16 -6.37 12.50
N LYS A 143 5.73 -6.65 13.68
CA LYS A 143 5.02 -7.15 14.85
C LYS A 143 5.45 -6.36 16.07
N PHE A 144 4.48 -5.78 16.77
CA PHE A 144 4.70 -4.94 17.94
C PHE A 144 4.04 -5.57 19.16
N ASN A 145 4.82 -5.97 20.16
CA ASN A 145 4.27 -6.48 21.41
C ASN A 145 3.97 -5.31 22.36
N ILE A 146 2.69 -5.05 22.61
CA ILE A 146 2.25 -3.88 23.38
C ILE A 146 2.47 -4.03 24.90
N VAL A 147 2.80 -5.24 25.38
CA VAL A 147 3.08 -5.51 26.80
C VAL A 147 4.58 -5.46 27.09
N THR A 148 5.41 -6.06 26.23
CA THR A 148 6.86 -6.16 26.45
C THR A 148 7.65 -5.05 25.78
N GLY A 149 7.08 -4.36 24.79
CA GLY A 149 7.78 -3.39 23.94
C GLY A 149 8.65 -4.04 22.86
N GLU A 150 8.56 -5.37 22.66
CA GLU A 150 9.32 -6.08 21.63
C GLU A 150 8.82 -5.72 20.22
N CYS A 151 9.75 -5.45 19.30
CA CYS A 151 9.49 -5.28 17.86
C CYS A 151 10.16 -6.42 17.09
N LYS A 152 9.44 -7.01 16.13
CA LYS A 152 9.97 -8.00 15.17
C LYS A 152 9.55 -7.61 13.77
N GLU A 153 10.36 -7.96 12.78
CA GLU A 153 10.02 -7.78 11.38
C GLU A 153 10.51 -8.96 10.53
N GLU A 154 9.79 -9.25 9.45
CA GLU A 154 10.10 -10.35 8.54
C GLU A 154 9.75 -10.01 7.09
N SER A 155 10.63 -10.40 6.16
CA SER A 155 10.35 -10.35 4.72
C SER A 155 9.30 -11.41 4.38
N MET A 156 8.26 -11.00 3.66
CA MET A 156 7.15 -11.88 3.28
C MET A 156 7.27 -12.36 1.83
N SER A 157 7.97 -11.61 0.97
CA SER A 157 8.19 -11.97 -0.44
C SER A 157 9.44 -11.29 -1.00
N GLU A 158 10.07 -11.95 -1.99
CA GLU A 158 11.15 -11.36 -2.79
C GLU A 158 10.62 -10.65 -4.05
N THR A 159 9.35 -10.87 -4.39
CA THR A 159 8.69 -10.28 -5.55
C THR A 159 8.52 -8.78 -5.33
N CYS A 160 8.92 -8.00 -6.34
CA CYS A 160 8.65 -6.57 -6.32
C CYS A 160 7.20 -6.31 -6.71
N ALA A 161 6.44 -5.78 -5.77
CA ALA A 161 5.02 -5.48 -5.92
C ALA A 161 4.66 -4.28 -5.06
N GLU A 162 3.46 -3.75 -5.25
CA GLU A 162 2.92 -2.62 -4.47
C GLU A 162 1.39 -2.54 -4.67
N PHE A 163 0.75 -1.45 -4.28
CA PHE A 163 -0.68 -1.20 -4.37
C PHE A 163 -1.51 -2.36 -3.80
N PRO A 164 -1.27 -2.76 -2.54
CA PRO A 164 -1.96 -3.89 -1.94
C PRO A 164 -3.41 -3.57 -1.67
N MET A 165 -4.27 -4.52 -2.02
CA MET A 165 -5.69 -4.43 -1.78
C MET A 165 -6.17 -5.74 -1.17
N ILE A 166 -7.04 -5.66 -0.18
CA ILE A 166 -7.58 -6.81 0.54
C ILE A 166 -9.10 -6.88 0.35
N ASN A 167 -9.72 -7.97 0.79
CA ASN A 167 -11.16 -7.92 1.06
C ASN A 167 -11.43 -6.91 2.18
N GLY A 168 -12.07 -5.78 1.84
CA GLY A 168 -12.32 -4.68 2.79
C GLY A 168 -13.11 -5.07 4.04
N ARG A 169 -13.83 -6.21 4.04
CA ARG A 169 -14.49 -6.77 5.24
C ARG A 169 -13.49 -7.21 6.33
N HIS A 170 -12.21 -7.34 5.98
CA HIS A 170 -11.11 -7.72 6.87
C HIS A 170 -10.18 -6.55 7.23
N ALA A 171 -10.48 -5.31 6.81
CA ALA A 171 -9.68 -4.15 7.19
C ALA A 171 -9.63 -3.99 8.73
N GLY A 172 -8.42 -3.86 9.26
CA GLY A 172 -8.16 -3.81 10.71
C GLY A 172 -8.28 -5.13 11.45
N ARG A 173 -8.42 -6.25 10.72
CA ARG A 173 -8.61 -7.61 11.25
C ARG A 173 -7.73 -8.60 10.51
N ARG A 174 -7.62 -9.82 11.06
CA ARG A 174 -6.84 -10.89 10.41
C ARG A 174 -7.36 -11.11 8.99
N HIS A 175 -6.41 -11.12 8.06
CA HIS A 175 -6.61 -11.35 6.64
C HIS A 175 -5.57 -12.38 6.19
N ARG A 176 -5.86 -13.07 5.11
CA ARG A 176 -5.00 -14.07 4.47
C ARG A 176 -4.55 -13.62 3.09
N TYR A 177 -5.39 -12.90 2.35
CA TYR A 177 -5.11 -12.59 0.95
C TYR A 177 -4.83 -11.10 0.75
N SER A 178 -3.78 -10.82 -0.01
CA SER A 178 -3.46 -9.49 -0.55
C SER A 178 -3.39 -9.57 -2.07
N TYR A 179 -4.06 -8.64 -2.74
CA TYR A 179 -4.06 -8.49 -4.19
C TYR A 179 -3.19 -7.28 -4.54
N ASN A 180 -2.04 -7.53 -5.15
CA ASN A 180 -1.00 -6.53 -5.35
C ASN A 180 -0.77 -6.29 -6.85
N ALA A 181 -0.33 -5.08 -7.19
CA ALA A 181 0.11 -4.76 -8.53
C ALA A 181 1.60 -5.13 -8.70
N ARG A 182 1.91 -5.83 -9.80
CA ARG A 182 3.29 -5.93 -10.29
C ARG A 182 3.62 -4.67 -11.09
N CYS A 183 4.75 -4.04 -10.77
CA CYS A 183 5.16 -2.82 -11.46
C CYS A 183 5.98 -3.13 -12.72
N ALA A 184 5.64 -2.46 -13.82
CA ALA A 184 6.36 -2.54 -15.08
C ALA A 184 7.76 -1.88 -14.94
N PRO A 185 8.84 -2.56 -15.34
CA PRO A 185 10.19 -1.99 -15.25
C PRO A 185 10.34 -0.67 -16.01
N GLY A 186 10.96 0.32 -15.36
CA GLY A 186 11.24 1.65 -15.88
C GLY A 186 10.03 2.60 -15.91
N LEU A 187 8.86 2.17 -15.43
CA LEU A 187 7.63 2.95 -15.46
C LEU A 187 6.92 2.91 -14.11
N PHE A 188 6.19 3.98 -13.79
CA PHE A 188 5.16 3.94 -12.77
C PHE A 188 3.84 3.47 -13.40
N ALA A 189 3.79 2.18 -13.74
CA ALA A 189 2.64 1.52 -14.34
C ALA A 189 2.63 0.05 -13.91
N PHE A 190 1.48 -0.61 -14.00
CA PHE A 190 1.33 -1.98 -13.52
C PHE A 190 1.06 -2.92 -14.68
N ASP A 191 1.83 -4.00 -14.78
CA ASP A 191 1.76 -4.98 -15.89
C ASP A 191 1.37 -6.39 -15.41
N GLY A 192 0.98 -6.52 -14.14
CA GLY A 192 0.54 -7.78 -13.56
C GLY A 192 -0.30 -7.61 -12.32
N LEU A 193 -1.12 -8.62 -12.05
CA LEU A 193 -1.93 -8.77 -10.84
C LEU A 193 -1.43 -9.99 -10.07
N ILE A 194 -1.08 -9.78 -8.81
CA ILE A 194 -0.57 -10.82 -7.90
C ILE A 194 -1.60 -11.09 -6.82
N LYS A 195 -2.02 -12.33 -6.64
CA LYS A 195 -2.66 -12.79 -5.40
C LYS A 195 -1.60 -13.39 -4.49
N HIS A 196 -1.40 -12.80 -3.32
CA HIS A 196 -0.49 -13.29 -2.30
C HIS A 196 -1.28 -13.91 -1.16
N ASP A 197 -1.07 -15.21 -0.91
CA ASP A 197 -1.58 -15.92 0.27
C ASP A 197 -0.56 -15.80 1.41
N LEU A 198 -0.84 -14.92 2.37
CA LEU A 198 0.04 -14.59 3.49
C LEU A 198 0.17 -15.71 4.54
N ASP A 199 -0.71 -16.71 4.50
CA ASP A 199 -0.63 -17.87 5.39
C ASP A 199 0.35 -18.93 4.85
N THR A 200 0.43 -19.07 3.52
CA THR A 200 1.30 -20.09 2.87
C THR A 200 2.56 -19.49 2.24
N GLY A 201 2.56 -18.19 1.97
CA GLY A 201 3.58 -17.46 1.22
C GLY A 201 3.52 -17.67 -0.30
N SER A 202 2.44 -18.25 -0.83
CA SER A 202 2.31 -18.46 -2.28
C SER A 202 1.85 -17.20 -2.99
N GLU A 203 2.35 -17.00 -4.21
CA GLU A 203 2.00 -15.89 -5.08
C GLU A 203 1.53 -16.42 -6.44
N ASP A 204 0.31 -16.05 -6.82
CA ASP A 204 -0.28 -16.35 -8.11
C ASP A 204 -0.28 -15.08 -8.97
N LEU A 205 0.35 -15.12 -10.14
CA LEU A 205 0.54 -13.96 -11.01
C LEU A 205 -0.26 -14.12 -12.31
N TYR A 206 -1.08 -13.13 -12.61
CA TYR A 206 -1.57 -12.87 -13.96
C TYR A 206 -0.76 -11.74 -14.60
N GLU A 207 -0.02 -12.06 -15.66
CA GLU A 207 0.77 -11.09 -16.44
C GLU A 207 -0.04 -10.60 -17.65
N PHE A 208 -0.02 -9.28 -17.87
CA PHE A 208 -0.65 -8.67 -19.04
C PHE A 208 0.30 -8.63 -20.23
N GLU A 209 -0.27 -8.61 -21.44
CA GLU A 209 0.51 -8.47 -22.67
C GLU A 209 1.35 -7.17 -22.66
N PRO A 210 2.56 -7.17 -23.26
CA PRO A 210 3.39 -5.97 -23.34
C PRO A 210 2.63 -4.75 -23.90
N GLY A 211 2.67 -3.63 -23.18
CA GLY A 211 1.96 -2.40 -23.53
C GLY A 211 0.51 -2.34 -23.04
N VAL A 212 0.04 -3.36 -22.31
CA VAL A 212 -1.22 -3.33 -21.55
C VAL A 212 -0.88 -3.12 -20.08
N PHE A 213 -1.42 -2.05 -19.51
CA PHE A 213 -1.22 -1.72 -18.10
C PHE A 213 -2.55 -1.74 -17.37
N ILE A 214 -2.53 -1.92 -16.06
CA ILE A 214 -3.71 -1.80 -15.19
C ILE A 214 -3.54 -0.69 -14.17
N SER A 215 -4.66 -0.26 -13.59
CA SER A 215 -4.68 0.54 -12.36
C SER A 215 -4.68 -0.37 -11.13
N GLU A 216 -4.60 0.20 -9.93
CA GLU A 216 -4.86 -0.54 -8.70
C GLU A 216 -6.19 -1.29 -8.79
N THR A 217 -6.19 -2.50 -8.23
CA THR A 217 -7.33 -3.41 -8.24
C THR A 217 -8.12 -3.25 -6.96
N VAL A 218 -9.44 -3.36 -6.99
CA VAL A 218 -10.24 -3.46 -5.76
C VAL A 218 -10.92 -4.81 -5.64
N MET A 219 -10.99 -5.34 -4.42
CA MET A 219 -11.74 -6.56 -4.12
C MET A 219 -13.19 -6.24 -3.75
N ALA A 220 -14.13 -6.78 -4.53
CA ALA A 220 -15.56 -6.70 -4.32
C ALA A 220 -16.11 -8.07 -3.87
N PRO A 221 -16.48 -8.24 -2.58
CA PRO A 221 -16.97 -9.53 -2.09
C PRO A 221 -18.35 -9.87 -2.67
N LYS A 222 -18.61 -11.16 -2.94
CA LYS A 222 -19.93 -11.63 -3.37
C LYS A 222 -20.98 -11.41 -2.26
N GLU A 223 -22.24 -11.33 -2.67
CA GLU A 223 -23.35 -11.43 -1.73
C GLU A 223 -23.35 -12.83 -1.09
N GLY A 224 -23.39 -12.88 0.23
CA GLY A 224 -23.29 -14.14 0.97
C GLY A 224 -21.91 -14.81 0.96
N ALA A 225 -20.85 -14.09 0.55
CA ALA A 225 -19.48 -14.60 0.56
C ALA A 225 -19.10 -15.23 1.90
N VAL A 226 -18.56 -16.45 1.86
CA VAL A 226 -18.15 -17.21 3.04
C VAL A 226 -16.62 -17.21 3.20
N ALA A 227 -15.89 -17.43 2.11
CA ALA A 227 -14.44 -17.36 2.11
C ALA A 227 -13.96 -15.92 1.93
N GLU A 228 -12.75 -15.62 2.40
CA GLU A 228 -12.16 -14.28 2.32
C GLU A 228 -11.97 -13.80 0.87
N ASP A 229 -11.66 -14.72 -0.05
CA ASP A 229 -11.48 -14.48 -1.48
C ASP A 229 -12.72 -14.82 -2.32
N ASP A 230 -13.89 -15.04 -1.70
CA ASP A 230 -15.14 -15.28 -2.43
C ASP A 230 -15.72 -13.95 -2.96
N GLY A 231 -15.15 -13.49 -4.07
CA GLY A 231 -15.38 -12.16 -4.58
C GLY A 231 -14.88 -11.99 -6.01
N TYR A 232 -14.77 -10.73 -6.39
CA TYR A 232 -14.26 -10.31 -7.67
C TYR A 232 -13.14 -9.30 -7.46
N LEU A 233 -12.17 -9.30 -8.36
CA LEU A 233 -11.19 -8.25 -8.47
C LEU A 233 -11.57 -7.35 -9.64
N VAL A 234 -11.66 -6.05 -9.39
CA VAL A 234 -12.03 -5.06 -10.40
C VAL A 234 -10.86 -4.13 -10.63
N THR A 235 -10.40 -4.01 -11.87
CA THR A 235 -9.36 -3.06 -12.27
C THR A 235 -9.69 -2.45 -13.63
N PHE A 236 -9.05 -1.35 -13.98
CA PHE A 236 -9.14 -0.76 -15.32
C PHE A 236 -7.84 -0.95 -16.07
N SER A 237 -7.94 -1.48 -17.29
CA SER A 237 -6.80 -1.60 -18.20
C SER A 237 -6.63 -0.35 -19.07
N SER A 238 -5.38 -0.09 -19.45
CA SER A 238 -4.97 0.86 -20.48
C SER A 238 -4.13 0.11 -21.50
N ASP A 239 -4.74 -0.21 -22.63
CA ASP A 239 -4.08 -0.89 -23.74
C ASP A 239 -3.50 0.14 -24.71
N MET A 240 -2.17 0.29 -24.66
CA MET A 240 -1.45 1.26 -25.50
C MET A 240 -1.34 0.80 -26.96
N ASN A 241 -1.53 -0.49 -27.23
CA ASN A 241 -1.43 -1.07 -28.56
C ASN A 241 -2.72 -0.84 -29.36
N ARG A 242 -3.87 -1.00 -28.69
CA ARG A 242 -5.21 -0.85 -29.28
C ARG A 242 -5.84 0.51 -29.02
N ASP A 243 -5.19 1.36 -28.23
CA ASP A 243 -5.66 2.69 -27.80
C ASP A 243 -7.07 2.63 -27.17
N LEU A 244 -7.23 1.76 -26.17
CA LEU A 244 -8.50 1.56 -25.47
C LEU A 244 -8.31 1.25 -23.99
N SER A 245 -9.41 1.32 -23.23
CA SER A 245 -9.47 0.87 -21.84
C SER A 245 -10.67 -0.02 -21.60
N GLU A 246 -10.54 -0.95 -20.67
CA GLU A 246 -11.60 -1.88 -20.28
C GLU A 246 -11.66 -1.95 -18.75
N ALA A 247 -12.87 -2.06 -18.19
CA ALA A 247 -13.02 -2.53 -16.82
C ALA A 247 -12.92 -4.06 -16.86
N LEU A 248 -11.93 -4.60 -16.17
CA LEU A 248 -11.64 -6.02 -16.08
C LEU A 248 -12.13 -6.55 -14.74
N ILE A 249 -12.81 -7.69 -14.78
CA ILE A 249 -13.32 -8.38 -13.60
C ILE A 249 -12.72 -9.78 -13.58
N PHE A 250 -12.00 -10.12 -12.52
CA PHE A 250 -11.42 -11.44 -12.29
C PHE A 250 -12.15 -12.15 -11.16
N ASP A 251 -12.08 -13.49 -11.13
CA ASP A 251 -12.40 -14.24 -9.91
C ASP A 251 -11.27 -14.02 -8.90
N ALA A 252 -11.59 -13.56 -7.70
CA ALA A 252 -10.59 -13.30 -6.67
C ALA A 252 -9.96 -14.60 -6.13
N ALA A 253 -10.67 -15.73 -6.25
CA ALA A 253 -10.16 -17.03 -5.84
C ALA A 253 -9.02 -17.51 -6.75
N ASP A 254 -9.07 -17.22 -8.05
CA ASP A 254 -8.04 -17.60 -9.02
C ASP A 254 -7.95 -16.56 -10.15
N PRO A 255 -7.14 -15.50 -9.97
CA PRO A 255 -6.98 -14.49 -11.00
C PRO A 255 -6.15 -14.99 -12.20
N THR A 256 -5.49 -16.14 -12.11
CA THR A 256 -4.58 -16.64 -13.16
C THR A 256 -5.30 -17.10 -14.42
N GLU A 257 -6.58 -17.46 -14.29
CA GLU A 257 -7.47 -17.80 -15.42
C GLU A 257 -7.84 -16.58 -16.28
N GLY A 258 -7.49 -15.37 -15.81
CA GLY A 258 -7.76 -14.12 -16.50
C GLY A 258 -9.15 -13.53 -16.21
N PRO A 259 -9.51 -12.41 -16.87
CA PRO A 259 -10.75 -11.71 -16.59
C PRO A 259 -11.97 -12.51 -17.06
N ILE A 260 -12.87 -12.82 -16.12
CA ILE A 260 -14.16 -13.46 -16.37
C ILE A 260 -15.18 -12.52 -17.03
N CYS A 261 -14.94 -11.22 -16.98
CA CYS A 261 -15.73 -10.21 -17.68
C CYS A 261 -14.85 -9.00 -18.05
N GLN A 262 -15.12 -8.43 -19.23
CA GLN A 262 -14.42 -7.27 -19.77
C GLN A 262 -15.46 -6.29 -20.30
N ILE A 263 -15.42 -5.05 -19.80
CA ILE A 263 -16.36 -3.99 -20.18
C ILE A 263 -15.58 -2.87 -20.85
N ARG A 264 -15.74 -2.75 -22.17
CA ARG A 264 -15.07 -1.70 -22.94
C ARG A 264 -15.55 -0.30 -22.52
N LEU A 265 -14.60 0.57 -22.18
CA LEU A 265 -14.85 1.97 -21.94
C LEU A 265 -14.97 2.74 -23.28
N PRO A 266 -15.73 3.84 -23.32
CA PRO A 266 -15.91 4.62 -24.55
C PRO A 266 -14.63 5.32 -25.01
N GLU A 267 -13.66 5.53 -24.12
CA GLU A 267 -12.38 6.18 -24.37
C GLU A 267 -11.29 5.53 -23.52
N ARG A 268 -10.03 5.65 -23.95
CA ARG A 268 -8.89 5.26 -23.12
C ARG A 268 -8.73 6.23 -21.95
N ILE A 269 -8.59 5.71 -20.75
CA ILE A 269 -8.34 6.51 -19.55
C ILE A 269 -6.84 6.61 -19.25
N CYS A 270 -6.46 7.55 -18.39
CA CYS A 270 -5.12 7.60 -17.82
C CYS A 270 -4.96 6.50 -16.75
N SER A 271 -3.71 6.14 -16.44
CA SER A 271 -3.42 5.28 -15.30
C SER A 271 -3.97 5.90 -14.01
N GLY A 272 -4.75 5.12 -13.26
CA GLY A 272 -5.26 5.48 -11.94
C GLY A 272 -4.36 4.95 -10.82
N THR A 273 -4.43 5.55 -9.64
CA THR A 273 -3.65 5.13 -8.47
C THR A 273 -4.49 4.40 -7.44
N HIS A 274 -5.53 5.04 -6.86
CA HIS A 274 -6.31 4.45 -5.77
C HIS A 274 -7.77 4.21 -6.14
N SER A 275 -8.34 3.21 -5.49
CA SER A 275 -9.67 2.69 -5.74
C SER A 275 -10.34 2.27 -4.43
N THR A 276 -11.67 2.25 -4.43
CA THR A 276 -12.44 1.71 -3.33
C THR A 276 -13.73 1.11 -3.86
N TRP A 277 -14.20 0.06 -3.20
CA TRP A 277 -15.47 -0.58 -3.50
C TRP A 277 -16.40 -0.33 -2.33
N ALA A 278 -17.58 0.20 -2.64
CA ALA A 278 -18.68 0.34 -1.70
C ALA A 278 -19.86 -0.45 -2.24
N SER A 279 -20.51 -1.23 -1.36
CA SER A 279 -21.77 -1.87 -1.75
C SER A 279 -22.86 -0.80 -1.89
N ALA A 280 -23.92 -1.10 -2.66
CA ALA A 280 -25.05 -0.19 -2.77
C ALA A 280 -25.73 0.09 -1.41
N SER A 281 -25.60 -0.80 -0.42
CA SER A 281 -26.10 -0.59 0.94
C SER A 281 -25.22 0.32 1.81
N ASP A 282 -24.01 0.62 1.37
CA ASP A 282 -23.09 1.54 2.07
C ASP A 282 -23.21 3.00 1.59
N LEU A 283 -23.99 3.24 0.52
CA LEU A 283 -24.28 4.56 -0.07
C LEU A 283 -25.62 5.13 0.44
#